data_AF-A0A497RL70-F1
#
_entry.id   AF-A0A497RL70-F1
#
_cell.length_a   1.000
_cell.length_b   1.000
_cell.length_c   1.000
_cell.angle_alpha   90.00
_cell.angle_beta   90.00
_cell.angle_gamma   90.00
#
_symmetry.space_group_name_H-M   'P 1'
#
loop_
_entity.id
_entity.type
_entity.pdbx_description
1 polymer ?
#
loop_
_entity_poly.entity_id
_entity_poly.type
_entity_poly.pdbx_seq_one_letter_code
_entity_poly.pdbx_strand_id
1 'polypeptide(L)'
;MRKATPTAAQVRAFWKYMQKAYKTQVITKADSDEMKLAGWFLEKMGIQSKKTFLKRFTTTIGHKIYTPVKIGQGKAADRRNQFALCVHEHRHVLQFDKDPLSFLFNYATSSTKRSIYEVEAYRTNMELHYYFTGELLDINILGDTLRSYGCSKKDVRIFKKYLRMSAETIKRGGVSDSLTKKAIKWLEGQRTLRRVVRAR
;
A
#
# COMPACT_ATOMS: atom_id res chain seq x y z
N MET A 1 11.31 -3.90 21.12
CA MET A 1 11.67 -2.46 20.98
C MET A 1 10.91 -1.84 19.82
N ARG A 2 10.04 -0.84 20.07
CA ARG A 2 9.37 -0.05 19.03
C ARG A 2 10.40 0.71 18.19
N LYS A 3 10.34 0.62 16.85
CA LYS A 3 11.29 1.31 15.96
C LYS A 3 10.84 2.77 15.75
N ALA A 4 11.81 3.68 15.59
CA ALA A 4 11.52 5.08 15.33
C ALA A 4 10.71 5.23 14.03
N THR A 5 9.66 6.04 14.11
CA THR A 5 8.78 6.33 12.99
C THR A 5 9.49 7.17 11.92
N PRO A 6 9.26 6.90 10.62
CA PRO A 6 9.81 7.74 9.56
C PRO A 6 9.42 9.22 9.70
N THR A 7 10.42 10.08 9.55
CA THR A 7 10.21 11.53 9.44
C THR A 7 9.56 11.88 8.10
N ALA A 8 8.97 13.08 8.01
CA ALA A 8 8.39 13.58 6.76
C ALA A 8 9.37 13.55 5.59
N ALA A 9 10.63 13.92 5.84
CA ALA A 9 11.70 13.87 4.85
C ALA A 9 12.03 12.44 4.41
N GLN A 10 12.07 11.49 5.35
CA GLN A 10 12.30 10.07 5.03
C GLN A 10 11.16 9.48 4.21
N VAL A 11 9.90 9.80 4.52
CA VAL A 11 8.76 9.34 3.70
C VAL A 11 8.88 9.88 2.28
N ARG A 12 9.12 11.19 2.09
CA ARG A 12 9.30 11.77 0.75
C ARG A 12 10.49 11.16 0.00
N ALA A 13 11.62 10.98 0.68
CA ALA A 13 12.81 10.39 0.08
C ALA A 13 12.58 8.92 -0.32
N PHE A 14 11.83 8.16 0.50
CA PHE A 14 11.49 6.79 0.19
C PHE A 14 10.58 6.68 -1.03
N TRP A 15 9.53 7.50 -1.10
CA TRP A 15 8.66 7.56 -2.27
C TRP A 15 9.43 7.94 -3.55
N LYS A 16 10.39 8.87 -3.48
CA LYS A 16 11.27 9.20 -4.62
C LYS A 16 12.17 8.02 -5.00
N TYR A 17 12.74 7.34 -4.01
CA TYR A 17 13.58 6.16 -4.23
C TYR A 17 12.80 5.05 -4.95
N MET A 18 11.59 4.75 -4.49
CA MET A 18 10.73 3.73 -5.10
C MET A 18 10.27 4.15 -6.50
N GLN A 19 9.87 5.41 -6.70
CA GLN A 19 9.54 5.95 -8.02
C GLN A 19 10.68 5.77 -9.02
N LYS A 20 11.91 6.11 -8.63
CA LYS A 20 13.09 5.89 -9.49
C LYS A 20 13.33 4.41 -9.78
N ALA A 21 13.20 3.55 -8.77
CA ALA A 21 13.50 2.12 -8.89
C ALA A 21 12.49 1.36 -9.78
N TYR A 22 11.23 1.78 -9.80
CA TYR A 22 10.14 1.10 -10.52
C TYR A 22 9.55 1.95 -11.65
N LYS A 23 10.21 3.06 -11.99
CA LYS A 23 9.80 4.01 -13.03
C LYS A 23 8.36 4.51 -12.86
N THR A 24 7.94 4.74 -11.62
CA THR A 24 6.58 5.18 -11.30
C THR A 24 6.47 6.69 -11.16
N GLN A 25 5.25 7.21 -11.33
CA GLN A 25 4.90 8.61 -11.13
C GLN A 25 3.79 8.73 -10.09
N VAL A 26 3.96 9.61 -9.12
CA VAL A 26 2.92 9.93 -8.13
C VAL A 26 2.16 11.17 -8.57
N ILE A 27 0.84 11.05 -8.67
CA ILE A 27 -0.05 12.12 -9.14
C ILE A 27 -1.07 12.41 -8.04
N THR A 28 -1.36 13.69 -7.80
CA THR A 28 -2.43 14.07 -6.88
C THR A 28 -3.77 13.72 -7.50
N LYS A 29 -4.59 12.95 -6.79
CA LYS A 29 -5.85 12.40 -7.33
C LYS A 29 -6.89 13.47 -7.67
N ALA A 30 -6.86 14.62 -6.99
CA ALA A 30 -7.76 15.74 -7.26
C ALA A 30 -7.52 16.41 -8.63
N ASP A 31 -6.28 16.34 -9.12
CA ASP A 31 -5.83 17.04 -10.32
C ASP A 31 -5.90 16.15 -11.57
N SER A 32 -6.37 14.90 -11.44
CA SER A 32 -6.44 13.93 -12.53
C SER A 32 -7.87 13.77 -13.06
N ASP A 33 -8.10 14.17 -14.31
CA ASP A 33 -9.39 13.98 -14.98
C ASP A 33 -9.69 12.49 -15.23
N GLU A 34 -8.65 11.68 -15.46
CA GLU A 34 -8.76 10.22 -15.54
C GLU A 34 -9.38 9.63 -14.25
N MET A 35 -8.96 10.12 -13.08
CA MET A 35 -9.49 9.66 -11.79
C MET A 35 -10.90 10.18 -11.52
N LYS A 36 -11.26 11.37 -12.01
CA LYS A 36 -12.64 11.88 -11.94
C LYS A 36 -13.59 11.02 -12.78
N LEU A 37 -13.15 10.58 -13.96
CA LEU A 37 -13.91 9.69 -14.85
C LEU A 37 -14.04 8.28 -14.24
N ALA A 38 -12.94 7.71 -13.75
CA ALA A 38 -12.96 6.41 -13.06
C ALA A 38 -13.90 6.43 -11.84
N GLY A 39 -13.85 7.50 -11.04
CA GLY A 39 -14.74 7.66 -9.89
C GLY A 39 -16.22 7.76 -10.28
N TRP A 40 -16.54 8.45 -11.38
CA TRP A 40 -17.91 8.50 -11.91
C TRP A 40 -18.39 7.12 -12.39
N PHE A 41 -17.54 6.37 -13.08
CA PHE A 41 -17.88 5.02 -13.55
C PHE A 41 -18.14 4.06 -12.38
N LEU A 42 -17.29 4.08 -11.36
CA LEU A 42 -17.45 3.26 -10.15
C LEU A 42 -18.75 3.58 -9.39
N GLU A 43 -19.14 4.85 -9.37
CA GLU A 43 -20.38 5.31 -8.76
C GLU A 43 -21.60 4.82 -9.55
N LYS A 44 -21.56 4.93 -10.88
CA LYS A 44 -22.63 4.44 -11.76
C LYS A 44 -22.85 2.92 -11.65
N MET A 45 -21.78 2.16 -11.40
CA MET A 45 -21.84 0.70 -11.21
C MET A 45 -22.25 0.29 -9.77
N GLY A 46 -22.53 1.24 -8.87
CA GLY A 46 -22.91 0.97 -7.48
C GLY A 46 -21.78 0.38 -6.62
N ILE A 47 -20.52 0.49 -7.07
CA ILE A 47 -19.36 -0.10 -6.39
C ILE A 47 -18.85 0.82 -5.28
N GLN A 48 -18.68 2.11 -5.57
CA GLN A 48 -18.12 3.09 -4.64
C GLN A 48 -18.51 4.52 -5.05
N SER A 49 -18.82 5.40 -4.11
CA SER A 49 -19.15 6.79 -4.45
C SER A 49 -17.92 7.56 -4.92
N LYS A 50 -18.10 8.43 -5.92
CA LYS A 50 -17.00 9.20 -6.53
C LYS A 50 -16.25 10.02 -5.50
N LYS A 51 -16.98 10.67 -4.59
CA LYS A 51 -16.41 11.49 -3.50
C LYS A 51 -15.52 10.67 -2.57
N THR A 52 -15.95 9.46 -2.21
CA THR A 52 -15.15 8.57 -1.35
C THR A 52 -13.94 8.04 -2.10
N PHE A 53 -14.11 7.60 -3.35
CA PHE A 53 -13.03 7.15 -4.23
C PHE A 53 -11.91 8.18 -4.36
N LEU A 54 -12.25 9.44 -4.65
CA LEU A 54 -11.27 10.50 -4.88
C LEU A 54 -10.56 10.97 -3.60
N LYS A 55 -11.23 10.91 -2.44
CA LYS A 55 -10.69 11.45 -1.18
C LYS A 55 -10.00 10.42 -0.28
N ARG A 56 -10.35 9.14 -0.38
CA ARG A 56 -9.92 8.13 0.60
C ARG A 56 -9.04 7.04 0.03
N PHE A 57 -9.07 6.82 -1.29
CA PHE A 57 -8.39 5.70 -1.91
C PHE A 57 -7.23 6.15 -2.77
N THR A 58 -6.07 5.53 -2.55
CA THR A 58 -4.98 5.57 -3.51
C THR A 58 -5.26 4.56 -4.60
N THR A 59 -4.85 4.85 -5.83
CA THR A 59 -5.14 3.98 -6.97
C THR A 59 -3.92 3.90 -7.86
N THR A 60 -3.50 2.68 -8.20
CA THR A 60 -2.39 2.44 -9.11
C THR A 60 -2.91 1.94 -10.44
N ILE A 61 -2.51 2.61 -11.53
CA ILE A 61 -2.79 2.20 -12.91
C ILE A 61 -1.45 2.17 -13.65
N GLY A 62 -1.00 0.98 -14.00
CA GLY A 62 0.34 0.77 -14.55
C GLY A 62 1.41 1.34 -13.63
N HIS A 63 2.20 2.29 -14.14
CA HIS A 63 3.25 2.98 -13.39
C HIS A 63 2.79 4.31 -12.76
N LYS A 64 1.50 4.64 -12.81
CA LYS A 64 0.95 5.86 -12.20
C LYS A 64 0.26 5.54 -10.88
N ILE A 65 0.64 6.22 -9.81
CA ILE A 65 0.09 6.07 -8.46
C ILE A 65 -0.64 7.36 -8.10
N TYR A 66 -1.96 7.31 -8.01
CA TYR A 66 -2.83 8.44 -7.72
C TYR A 66 -3.13 8.52 -6.23
N THR A 67 -2.56 9.50 -5.53
CA THR A 67 -2.69 9.63 -4.07
C THR A 67 -3.65 10.77 -3.69
N PRO A 68 -4.56 10.58 -2.72
CA PRO A 68 -5.44 11.64 -2.22
C PRO A 68 -4.76 12.54 -1.17
N VAL A 69 -3.59 12.14 -0.67
CA VAL A 69 -2.85 12.84 0.38
C VAL A 69 -1.50 13.33 -0.13
N LYS A 70 -1.02 14.45 0.42
CA LYS A 70 0.31 14.97 0.13
C LYS A 70 1.38 14.17 0.88
N ILE A 71 2.29 13.56 0.13
CA ILE A 71 3.32 12.66 0.67
C ILE A 71 4.23 13.35 1.69
N GLY A 72 4.42 12.69 2.84
CA GLY A 72 5.21 13.11 3.97
C GLY A 72 4.50 14.04 4.96
N GLN A 73 3.24 14.42 4.72
CA GLN A 73 2.44 15.21 5.66
C GLN A 73 1.70 14.32 6.69
N GLY A 74 1.19 14.92 7.76
CA GLY A 74 0.44 14.22 8.82
C GLY A 74 1.28 13.81 10.03
N LYS A 75 0.61 13.19 11.00
CA LYS A 75 1.18 12.72 12.27
C LYS A 75 2.08 11.50 12.04
N ALA A 76 2.74 11.04 13.10
CA ALA A 76 3.62 9.87 13.05
C ALA A 76 2.93 8.62 12.47
N ALA A 77 1.69 8.34 12.89
CA ALA A 77 0.92 7.23 12.35
C ALA A 77 0.65 7.37 10.85
N ASP A 78 0.23 8.57 10.39
CA ASP A 78 -0.01 8.85 8.98
C ASP A 78 1.25 8.63 8.13
N ARG A 79 2.41 9.02 8.64
CA ARG A 79 3.69 8.82 7.96
C ARG A 79 4.09 7.35 7.86
N ARG A 80 3.84 6.54 8.90
CA ARG A 80 4.01 5.07 8.81
C ARG A 80 3.07 4.47 7.78
N ASN A 81 1.81 4.91 7.78
CA ASN A 81 0.81 4.45 6.83
C ASN A 81 1.20 4.83 5.40
N GLN A 82 1.71 6.04 5.15
CA GLN A 82 2.21 6.45 3.83
C GLN A 82 3.45 5.67 3.40
N PHE A 83 4.30 5.25 4.34
CA PHE A 83 5.45 4.41 4.04
C PHE A 83 4.99 3.00 3.62
N ALA A 84 4.06 2.41 4.36
CA ALA A 84 3.45 1.13 4.02
C ALA A 84 2.67 1.18 2.70
N LEU A 85 1.87 2.24 2.52
CA LEU A 85 1.13 2.52 1.29
C LEU A 85 2.06 2.59 0.08
N CYS A 86 3.23 3.23 0.20
CA CYS A 86 4.20 3.23 -0.89
C CYS A 86 4.55 1.80 -1.34
N VAL A 87 4.83 0.92 -0.39
CA VAL A 87 5.17 -0.48 -0.68
C VAL A 87 3.98 -1.24 -1.25
N HIS A 88 2.79 -1.02 -0.70
CA HIS A 88 1.52 -1.57 -1.18
C HIS A 88 1.26 -1.22 -2.65
N GLU A 89 1.32 0.06 -3.01
CA GLU A 89 1.07 0.49 -4.39
C GLU A 89 2.13 -0.05 -5.37
N HIS A 90 3.40 -0.10 -4.95
CA HIS A 90 4.45 -0.72 -5.78
C HIS A 90 4.29 -2.24 -5.91
N ARG A 91 3.52 -2.90 -5.03
CA ARG A 91 3.12 -4.30 -5.23
C ARG A 91 2.19 -4.42 -6.43
N HIS A 92 1.25 -3.50 -6.59
CA HIS A 92 0.37 -3.46 -7.77
C HIS A 92 1.14 -3.16 -9.05
N VAL A 93 2.18 -2.30 -8.99
CA VAL A 93 3.08 -2.08 -10.14
C VAL A 93 3.77 -3.39 -10.55
N LEU A 94 4.32 -4.14 -9.60
CA LEU A 94 4.94 -5.44 -9.91
C LEU A 94 3.94 -6.50 -10.39
N GLN A 95 2.69 -6.44 -9.94
CA GLN A 95 1.63 -7.33 -10.43
C GLN A 95 1.24 -6.95 -11.86
N PHE A 96 1.16 -5.65 -12.16
CA PHE A 96 0.93 -5.13 -13.51
C PHE A 96 2.06 -5.50 -14.46
N ASP A 97 3.33 -5.29 -14.10
CA ASP A 97 4.49 -5.59 -14.96
C ASP A 97 4.56 -7.07 -15.38
N LYS A 98 3.99 -7.98 -14.59
CA LYS A 98 3.94 -9.41 -14.92
C LYS A 98 2.86 -9.75 -15.93
N ASP A 99 1.70 -9.11 -15.84
CA ASP A 99 0.56 -9.39 -16.71
C ASP A 99 -0.38 -8.17 -16.81
N PRO A 100 -0.01 -7.16 -17.63
CA PRO A 100 -0.69 -5.86 -17.65
C PRO A 100 -2.19 -5.94 -17.98
N LEU A 101 -2.52 -6.69 -19.05
CA LEU A 101 -3.88 -6.79 -19.59
C LEU A 101 -4.78 -7.57 -18.64
N SER A 102 -4.33 -8.74 -18.19
CA SER A 102 -5.12 -9.55 -17.26
C SER A 102 -5.21 -8.88 -15.90
N PHE A 103 -4.17 -8.16 -15.44
CA PHE A 103 -4.22 -7.45 -14.17
C PHE A 103 -5.35 -6.41 -14.18
N LEU A 104 -5.34 -5.48 -15.14
CA LEU A 104 -6.35 -4.43 -15.21
C LEU A 104 -7.76 -4.99 -15.40
N PHE A 105 -7.92 -5.94 -16.33
CA PHE A 105 -9.21 -6.57 -16.58
C PHE A 105 -9.72 -7.30 -15.33
N ASN A 106 -8.93 -8.20 -14.75
CA ASN A 106 -9.35 -8.98 -13.58
C ASN A 106 -9.56 -8.11 -12.34
N TYR A 107 -8.74 -7.08 -12.14
CA TYR A 107 -8.92 -6.15 -11.04
C TYR A 107 -10.27 -5.44 -11.20
N ALA A 108 -10.66 -5.02 -12.41
CA ALA A 108 -11.94 -4.36 -12.66
C ALA A 108 -13.15 -5.30 -12.58
N THR A 109 -13.05 -6.52 -13.13
CA THR A 109 -14.22 -7.38 -13.38
C THR A 109 -14.40 -8.53 -12.38
N SER A 110 -13.39 -8.85 -11.56
CA SER A 110 -13.44 -10.01 -10.66
C SER A 110 -13.08 -9.63 -9.21
N SER A 111 -14.09 -9.65 -8.35
CA SER A 111 -13.94 -9.50 -6.89
C SER A 111 -12.91 -10.51 -6.32
N THR A 112 -12.96 -11.76 -6.76
CA THR A 112 -12.03 -12.79 -6.30
C THR A 112 -10.58 -12.47 -6.70
N LYS A 113 -10.32 -12.14 -7.96
CA LYS A 113 -8.95 -11.80 -8.41
C LYS A 113 -8.44 -10.53 -7.73
N ARG A 114 -9.29 -9.50 -7.61
CA ARG A 114 -8.99 -8.29 -6.83
C ARG A 114 -8.56 -8.67 -5.40
N SER A 115 -9.33 -9.51 -4.72
CA SER A 115 -9.01 -9.93 -3.35
C SER A 115 -7.65 -10.62 -3.24
N ILE A 116 -7.25 -11.42 -4.25
CA ILE A 116 -5.95 -12.11 -4.27
C ILE A 116 -4.81 -11.10 -4.43
N TYR A 117 -4.95 -10.13 -5.33
CA TYR A 117 -3.95 -9.07 -5.49
C TYR A 117 -3.78 -8.27 -4.20
N GLU A 118 -4.90 -7.96 -3.55
CA GLU A 118 -4.94 -7.23 -2.28
C GLU A 118 -4.33 -8.04 -1.12
N VAL A 119 -4.44 -9.38 -1.09
CA VAL A 119 -3.78 -10.20 -0.05
C VAL A 119 -2.29 -9.91 0.01
N GLU A 120 -1.62 -9.87 -1.15
CA GLU A 120 -0.17 -9.63 -1.19
C GLU A 120 0.17 -8.21 -0.73
N ALA A 121 -0.59 -7.22 -1.18
CA ALA A 121 -0.37 -5.82 -0.86
C ALA A 121 -0.73 -5.49 0.62
N TYR A 122 -1.73 -6.15 1.20
CA TYR A 122 -2.04 -6.01 2.63
C TYR A 122 -1.07 -6.78 3.52
N ARG A 123 -0.48 -7.88 3.04
CA ARG A 123 0.60 -8.55 3.74
C ARG A 123 1.80 -7.61 3.94
N THR A 124 2.20 -6.84 2.92
CA THR A 124 3.29 -5.86 3.08
C THR A 124 2.95 -4.80 4.12
N ASN A 125 1.67 -4.39 4.21
CA ASN A 125 1.21 -3.47 5.25
C ASN A 125 1.34 -4.09 6.65
N MET A 126 0.97 -5.36 6.82
CA MET A 126 1.12 -6.06 8.10
C MET A 126 2.58 -6.19 8.52
N GLU A 127 3.46 -6.60 7.60
CA GLU A 127 4.89 -6.74 7.85
C GLU A 127 5.52 -5.41 8.30
N LEU A 128 5.23 -4.32 7.57
CA LEU A 128 5.77 -2.99 7.90
C LEU A 128 5.17 -2.42 9.17
N HIS A 129 3.87 -2.61 9.40
CA HIS A 129 3.23 -2.18 10.64
C HIS A 129 3.89 -2.86 11.84
N TYR A 130 4.03 -4.18 11.79
CA TYR A 130 4.71 -4.96 12.83
C TYR A 130 6.17 -4.53 13.03
N TYR A 131 6.90 -4.28 11.93
CA TYR A 131 8.27 -3.74 12.02
C TYR A 131 8.35 -2.43 12.82
N PHE A 132 7.37 -1.54 12.66
CA PHE A 132 7.37 -0.26 13.37
C PHE A 132 6.86 -0.35 14.81
N THR A 133 5.76 -1.08 15.03
CA THR A 133 5.01 -1.05 16.29
C THR A 133 5.26 -2.27 17.18
N GLY A 134 5.67 -3.40 16.60
CA GLY A 134 5.67 -4.71 17.25
C GLY A 134 4.28 -5.32 17.42
N GLU A 135 3.25 -4.68 16.85
CA GLU A 135 1.84 -5.07 16.95
C GLU A 135 1.37 -5.53 15.57
N LEU A 136 0.42 -6.46 15.53
CA LEU A 136 -0.22 -6.83 14.26
C LEU A 136 -1.42 -5.92 13.98
N LEU A 137 -1.65 -5.65 12.70
CA LEU A 137 -2.92 -5.04 12.27
C LEU A 137 -4.08 -6.01 12.52
N ASP A 138 -5.21 -5.46 12.94
CA ASP A 138 -6.45 -6.22 13.05
C ASP A 138 -6.96 -6.63 11.66
N ILE A 139 -6.90 -7.92 11.38
CA ILE A 139 -7.33 -8.55 10.14
C ILE A 139 -8.83 -8.30 9.87
N ASN A 140 -9.64 -8.10 10.92
CA ASN A 140 -11.04 -7.75 10.74
C ASN A 140 -11.19 -6.36 10.12
N ILE A 141 -10.47 -5.36 10.64
CA ILE A 141 -10.44 -4.01 10.09
C ILE A 141 -9.93 -4.03 8.63
N LEU A 142 -8.91 -4.83 8.33
CA LEU A 142 -8.40 -4.96 6.95
C LEU A 142 -9.44 -5.55 6.01
N GLY A 143 -10.15 -6.61 6.42
CA GLY A 143 -11.21 -7.20 5.60
C GLY A 143 -12.44 -6.30 5.44
N ASP A 144 -12.71 -5.44 6.41
CA ASP A 144 -13.79 -4.45 6.32
C ASP A 144 -13.43 -3.32 5.34
N THR A 145 -12.15 -2.96 5.28
CA THR A 145 -11.63 -2.07 4.23
C THR A 145 -11.77 -2.71 2.86
N LEU A 146 -11.51 -4.02 2.73
CA LEU A 146 -11.68 -4.75 1.47
C LEU A 146 -13.13 -4.77 0.96
N ARG A 147 -14.13 -4.80 1.85
CA ARG A 147 -15.55 -4.65 1.44
C ARG A 147 -15.80 -3.31 0.74
N SER A 148 -15.09 -2.25 1.16
CA SER A 148 -15.19 -0.93 0.53
C SER A 148 -14.58 -0.90 -0.88
N TYR A 149 -13.81 -1.91 -1.26
CA TYR A 149 -13.32 -2.11 -2.63
C TYR A 149 -14.26 -2.98 -3.48
N GLY A 150 -15.50 -3.20 -3.05
CA GLY A 150 -16.50 -3.96 -3.80
C GLY A 150 -16.31 -5.48 -3.74
N CYS A 151 -15.51 -5.99 -2.80
CA CYS A 151 -15.29 -7.43 -2.66
C CYS A 151 -16.47 -8.13 -1.97
N SER A 152 -16.84 -9.31 -2.47
CA SER A 152 -17.90 -10.14 -1.90
C SER A 152 -17.56 -10.62 -0.48
N LYS A 153 -18.59 -10.99 0.31
CA LYS A 153 -18.39 -11.59 1.65
C LYS A 153 -17.54 -12.86 1.59
N LYS A 154 -17.66 -13.67 0.53
CA LYS A 154 -16.88 -14.89 0.34
C LYS A 154 -15.39 -14.57 0.14
N ASP A 155 -15.09 -13.60 -0.72
CA ASP A 155 -13.72 -13.19 -1.02
C ASP A 155 -13.05 -12.56 0.20
N VAL A 156 -13.79 -11.74 0.97
CA VAL A 156 -13.28 -11.18 2.24
C VAL A 156 -12.93 -12.27 3.24
N ARG A 157 -13.69 -13.36 3.34
CA ARG A 157 -13.33 -14.50 4.22
C ARG A 157 -12.03 -15.17 3.77
N ILE A 158 -11.87 -15.38 2.46
CA ILE A 158 -10.66 -15.97 1.88
C ILE A 158 -9.46 -15.07 2.13
N PHE A 159 -9.60 -13.77 1.87
CA PHE A 159 -8.59 -12.74 2.17
C PHE A 159 -8.16 -12.78 3.64
N LYS A 160 -9.12 -12.78 4.58
CA LYS A 160 -8.82 -12.89 6.02
C LYS A 160 -8.07 -14.17 6.36
N LYS A 161 -8.39 -15.30 5.71
CA LYS A 161 -7.69 -16.58 5.92
C LYS A 161 -6.21 -16.47 5.51
N TYR A 162 -5.92 -15.91 4.34
CA TYR A 162 -4.54 -15.72 3.87
C TYR A 162 -3.74 -14.75 4.77
N LEU A 163 -4.36 -13.67 5.23
CA LEU A 163 -3.70 -12.75 6.15
C LEU A 163 -3.40 -13.39 7.51
N ARG A 164 -4.30 -14.25 8.02
CA ARG A 164 -4.03 -14.99 9.27
C ARG A 164 -2.84 -15.93 9.14
N MET A 165 -2.71 -16.62 8.00
CA MET A 165 -1.53 -17.47 7.75
C MET A 165 -0.24 -16.64 7.74
N SER A 166 -0.27 -15.46 7.10
CA SER A 166 0.88 -14.55 7.08
C SER A 166 1.20 -13.99 8.47
N ALA A 167 0.17 -13.73 9.29
CA ALA A 167 0.31 -13.15 10.62
C ALA A 167 1.22 -13.98 11.54
N GLU A 168 1.12 -15.30 11.48
CA GLU A 168 1.94 -16.20 12.31
C GLU A 168 3.43 -16.12 11.96
N THR A 169 3.76 -16.00 10.66
CA THR A 169 5.14 -15.74 10.22
C THR A 169 5.62 -14.37 10.67
N ILE A 170 4.78 -13.33 10.54
CA ILE A 170 5.12 -11.95 10.90
C ILE A 170 5.39 -11.82 12.41
N LYS A 171 4.55 -12.44 13.26
CA LYS A 171 4.75 -12.46 14.72
C LYS A 171 6.11 -13.03 15.14
N ARG A 172 6.63 -13.98 14.36
CA ARG A 172 7.96 -14.58 14.60
C ARG A 172 9.10 -13.75 14.00
N GLY A 173 8.82 -12.54 13.52
CA GLY A 173 9.78 -11.64 12.89
C GLY A 173 10.04 -11.93 11.40
N GLY A 174 9.27 -12.83 10.80
CA GLY A 174 9.42 -13.16 9.39
C GLY A 174 8.94 -12.03 8.49
N VAL A 175 9.77 -11.64 7.53
CA VAL A 175 9.41 -10.75 6.42
C VAL A 175 9.54 -11.55 5.14
N SER A 176 8.42 -11.79 4.47
CA SER A 176 8.34 -12.64 3.29
C SER A 176 8.52 -11.85 2.00
N ASP A 177 7.96 -10.64 1.93
CA ASP A 177 7.91 -9.89 0.68
C ASP A 177 9.22 -9.15 0.36
N SER A 178 9.66 -9.24 -0.90
CA SER A 178 10.88 -8.59 -1.36
C SER A 178 10.79 -7.06 -1.33
N LEU A 179 9.59 -6.49 -1.55
CA LEU A 179 9.38 -5.05 -1.45
C LEU A 179 9.50 -4.59 0.01
N THR A 180 8.94 -5.35 0.96
CA THR A 180 9.08 -5.03 2.38
C THR A 180 10.54 -5.12 2.83
N LYS A 181 11.26 -6.19 2.43
CA LYS A 181 12.70 -6.33 2.71
C LYS A 181 13.50 -5.13 2.19
N LYS A 182 13.22 -4.71 0.94
CA LYS A 182 13.85 -3.54 0.32
C LYS A 182 13.55 -2.25 1.11
N ALA A 183 12.31 -2.08 1.55
CA ALA A 183 11.88 -0.92 2.31
C ALA A 183 12.57 -0.83 3.69
N ILE A 184 12.63 -1.95 4.42
CA ILE A 184 13.33 -2.05 5.71
C ILE A 184 14.82 -1.75 5.52
N LYS A 185 15.47 -2.41 4.56
CA LYS A 185 16.90 -2.20 4.25
C LYS A 185 17.20 -0.74 3.92
N TRP A 186 16.37 -0.10 3.11
CA TRP A 186 16.52 1.32 2.78
C TRP A 186 16.45 2.19 4.04
N LEU A 187 15.43 1.96 4.88
CA LEU A 187 15.22 2.76 6.08
C LEU A 187 16.35 2.61 7.10
N GLU A 188 16.88 1.40 7.27
CA GLU A 188 18.01 1.13 8.17
C GLU A 188 19.29 1.78 7.66
N GLY A 189 19.56 1.75 6.36
CA GLY A 189 20.68 2.46 5.75
C GLY A 189 20.65 3.97 6.01
N GLN A 190 19.47 4.59 5.98
CA GLN A 190 19.30 6.02 6.31
C GLN A 190 19.63 6.35 7.77
N ARG A 191 19.43 5.40 8.69
CA ARG A 191 19.71 5.59 10.13
C ARG A 191 21.19 5.49 10.43
N THR A 192 21.90 4.57 9.76
CA THR A 192 23.35 4.43 9.87
C THR A 192 24.06 5.70 9.40
N LEU A 193 23.69 6.23 8.23
CA LEU A 193 24.28 7.47 7.70
C LEU A 193 24.13 8.65 8.67
N ARG A 194 22.94 8.81 9.29
CA ARG A 194 22.71 9.88 10.29
C ARG A 194 23.55 9.72 11.56
N ARG A 195 23.84 8.50 12.00
CA ARG A 195 24.71 8.28 13.17
C ARG A 195 26.15 8.67 12.87
N VAL A 196 26.66 8.29 11.71
CA VAL A 196 28.03 8.64 11.28
C VAL A 196 28.21 10.15 11.14
N VAL A 197 27.24 10.85 10.54
CA VAL A 197 27.31 12.31 10.39
C VAL A 197 27.23 13.07 11.71
N ARG A 198 26.58 12.52 12.75
CA ARG A 198 26.50 13.13 14.09
C ARG A 198 27.70 12.84 14.98
N ALA A 199 28.54 11.88 14.61
CA ALA A 199 29.75 11.50 15.35
C ALA A 199 31.01 12.18 14.80
N ARG A 200 30.86 13.08 13.83
CA ARG A 200 31.88 13.96 13.27
C ARG A 200 31.50 15.39 13.58
#